data_AF-A0A1D8UYF7-F1
#
_entry.id   AF-A0A1D8UYF7-F1
#
_cell.length_a   1.000
_cell.length_b   1.000
_cell.length_c   1.000
_cell.angle_alpha   90.00
_cell.angle_beta   90.00
_cell.angle_gamma   90.00
#
_symmetry.space_group_name_H-M   'P 1'
#
loop_
_entity.id
_entity.type
_entity.pdbx_description
1 polymer ?
#
loop_
_entity_poly.entity_id
_entity_poly.type
_entity_poly.pdbx_seq_one_letter_code
_entity_poly.pdbx_strand_id
1 'polypeptide(L)'
;MEKLNMANDETPVSREIIQISPCDGWVFRHKNAHRADSIYPVAAWALLSTGAVVGLISVADAKDHHGRAKLVFPPPLGGTYERVSHPASETPYD
;
A
#
# COMPACT_ATOMS: atom_id res chain seq x y z
N MET A 1 -30.79 -3.77 -41.34
CA MET A 1 -30.32 -2.66 -40.49
C MET A 1 -29.58 -3.28 -39.32
N GLU A 2 -28.27 -3.48 -39.47
CA GLU A 2 -27.39 -3.90 -38.38
C GLU A 2 -27.20 -2.72 -37.43
N LYS A 3 -27.52 -2.89 -36.16
CA LYS A 3 -27.15 -1.92 -35.13
C LYS A 3 -25.71 -2.21 -34.72
N LEU A 4 -24.82 -1.25 -35.00
CA LEU A 4 -23.45 -1.22 -34.49
C LEU A 4 -23.47 -1.39 -32.95
N ASN A 5 -22.84 -2.45 -32.46
CA ASN A 5 -22.40 -2.51 -31.07
C ASN A 5 -21.18 -1.61 -30.93
N MET A 6 -21.36 -0.43 -30.35
CA MET A 6 -20.27 0.35 -29.79
C MET A 6 -19.80 -0.38 -28.51
N ALA A 7 -18.90 -1.35 -28.68
CA ALA A 7 -18.11 -1.84 -27.56
C ALA A 7 -17.14 -0.71 -27.18
N ASN A 8 -17.34 -0.13 -25.99
CA ASN A 8 -16.37 0.77 -25.40
C ASN A 8 -15.05 0.01 -25.26
N ASP A 9 -14.04 0.42 -26.01
CA ASP A 9 -12.66 -0.07 -25.94
C ASP A 9 -11.99 0.50 -24.68
N GLU A 10 -12.50 0.12 -23.51
CA GLU A 10 -11.81 0.33 -22.25
C GLU A 10 -10.76 -0.77 -22.13
N THR A 11 -9.62 -0.58 -22.80
CA THR A 11 -8.43 -1.34 -22.47
C THR A 11 -8.20 -1.22 -20.96
N PRO A 12 -8.19 -2.34 -20.21
CA PRO A 12 -8.02 -2.26 -18.76
C PRO A 12 -6.66 -1.65 -18.49
N VAL A 13 -6.63 -0.46 -17.90
CA VAL A 13 -5.39 0.23 -17.57
C VAL A 13 -4.62 -0.69 -16.61
N SER A 14 -3.53 -1.28 -17.08
CA SER A 14 -2.71 -2.19 -16.27
C SER A 14 -2.15 -1.40 -15.09
N ARG A 15 -2.23 -1.96 -13.88
CA ARG A 15 -1.69 -1.36 -12.64
C ARG A 15 -0.26 -1.84 -12.41
N GLU A 16 0.59 -1.65 -13.41
CA GLU A 16 1.99 -2.06 -13.33
C GLU A 16 2.78 -1.10 -12.42
N ILE A 17 3.70 -1.66 -11.64
CA ILE A 17 4.61 -0.88 -10.82
C ILE A 17 5.78 -0.45 -11.69
N ILE A 18 5.98 0.86 -11.85
CA ILE A 18 7.07 1.42 -12.66
C ILE A 18 8.24 1.94 -11.81
N GLN A 19 8.00 2.24 -10.54
CA GLN A 19 9.05 2.64 -9.59
C GLN A 19 8.70 2.20 -8.17
N ILE A 20 9.73 1.81 -7.41
CA ILE A 20 9.65 1.55 -5.97
C ILE A 20 10.63 2.47 -5.24
N SER A 21 10.18 3.11 -4.16
CA SER A 21 11.00 3.96 -3.30
C SER A 21 10.92 3.49 -1.85
N PRO A 22 12.04 3.46 -1.10
CA PRO A 22 12.02 3.07 0.31
C PRO A 22 11.15 4.02 1.14
N CYS A 23 10.56 3.51 2.20
CA CYS A 23 9.68 4.27 3.08
C CYS A 23 9.92 3.86 4.53
N ASP A 24 10.31 4.83 5.36
CA ASP A 24 10.47 4.64 6.80
C ASP A 24 9.49 5.52 7.57
N GLY A 25 8.97 4.99 8.68
CA GLY A 25 8.10 5.74 9.58
C GLY A 25 6.70 6.03 9.04
N TRP A 26 6.18 5.17 8.15
CA TRP A 26 4.80 5.24 7.68
C TRP A 26 4.04 3.95 7.97
N VAL A 27 2.74 4.09 8.20
CA VAL A 27 1.81 2.97 8.38
C VAL A 27 0.56 3.17 7.53
N PHE A 28 -0.03 2.07 7.08
CA PHE A 28 -1.42 2.03 6.65
C PHE A 28 -2.28 1.67 7.85
N ARG A 29 -3.24 2.54 8.19
CA ARG A 29 -4.17 2.36 9.31
C ARG A 29 -5.58 2.17 8.77
N HIS A 30 -6.18 1.04 9.11
CA HIS A 30 -7.61 0.80 8.95
C HIS A 30 -8.28 0.95 10.32
N LYS A 31 -9.17 1.93 10.44
CA LYS A 31 -9.94 2.16 11.67
C LYS A 31 -11.08 1.17 11.79
N ASN A 32 -11.14 0.45 12.90
CA ASN A 32 -12.22 -0.48 13.20
C ASN A 32 -13.20 0.14 14.20
N ALA A 33 -14.50 0.06 13.94
CA ALA A 33 -15.51 0.68 14.82
C ALA A 33 -15.66 -0.01 16.19
N HIS A 34 -15.40 -1.32 16.25
CA HIS A 34 -15.66 -2.16 17.43
C HIS A 34 -14.45 -3.00 17.85
N ARG A 35 -13.29 -2.76 17.25
CA ARG A 35 -12.04 -3.50 17.50
C ARG A 35 -10.87 -2.53 17.45
N ALA A 36 -9.70 -3.00 17.89
CA ALA A 36 -8.46 -2.27 17.67
C ALA A 36 -8.23 -2.01 16.18
N ASP A 37 -7.59 -0.88 15.87
CA ASP A 37 -7.20 -0.52 14.51
C ASP A 37 -6.24 -1.56 13.93
N SER A 38 -6.40 -1.87 12.65
CA SER A 38 -5.42 -2.66 11.92
C SER A 38 -4.34 -1.73 11.39
N ILE A 39 -3.11 -1.92 11.87
CA ILE A 39 -1.95 -1.10 11.52
C ILE A 39 -0.94 -1.97 10.78
N TYR A 40 -0.54 -1.54 9.58
CA TYR A 40 0.43 -2.22 8.75
C TYR A 40 1.59 -1.27 8.42
N PRO A 41 2.82 -1.55 8.84
CA PRO A 41 3.99 -0.77 8.43
C PRO A 41 4.16 -0.75 6.92
N VAL A 42 4.32 0.44 6.35
CA VAL A 42 4.63 0.61 4.93
C VAL A 42 6.13 0.49 4.75
N ALA A 43 6.56 -0.50 3.96
CA ALA A 43 7.97 -0.75 3.70
C ALA A 43 8.48 0.03 2.48
N ALA A 44 7.61 0.34 1.52
CA ALA A 44 7.96 1.07 0.30
C ALA A 44 6.76 1.79 -0.31
N TRP A 45 7.04 2.81 -1.13
CA TRP A 45 6.06 3.43 -2.04
C TRP A 45 6.23 2.87 -3.44
N ALA A 46 5.12 2.55 -4.09
CA ALA A 46 5.07 2.17 -5.50
C ALA A 46 4.39 3.27 -6.31
N LEU A 47 5.04 3.71 -7.39
CA LEU A 47 4.41 4.49 -8.45
C LEU A 47 3.85 3.51 -9.49
N LEU A 48 2.55 3.60 -9.74
CA LEU A 48 1.88 2.81 -10.75
C LEU A 48 1.94 3.53 -12.11
N SER A 49 1.86 2.79 -13.20
CA SER A 49 1.72 3.30 -14.57
C SER A 49 0.55 4.27 -14.76
N THR A 50 -0.47 4.18 -13.89
CA THR A 50 -1.59 5.12 -13.84
C THR A 50 -1.26 6.49 -13.25
N GLY A 51 -0.05 6.67 -12.70
CA GLY A 51 0.36 7.84 -11.93
C GLY A 51 -0.04 7.78 -10.44
N ALA A 52 -0.78 6.75 -10.02
CA ALA A 52 -1.14 6.57 -8.61
C ALA A 52 0.06 6.15 -7.77
N VAL A 53 0.17 6.70 -6.56
CA VAL A 53 1.16 6.28 -5.55
C VAL A 53 0.45 5.47 -4.48
N VAL A 54 0.97 4.28 -4.21
CA VAL A 54 0.40 3.35 -3.21
C VAL A 54 1.49 2.78 -2.32
N GLY A 55 1.16 2.55 -1.06
CA GLY A 55 2.07 1.90 -0.11
C GLY A 55 2.14 0.40 -0.37
N LEU A 56 3.32 -0.17 -0.15
CA LEU A 56 3.55 -1.60 -0.12
C LEU A 56 3.94 -2.00 1.31
N ILE A 57 3.39 -3.13 1.77
CA ILE A 57 3.63 -3.68 3.09
C ILE A 57 4.35 -5.01 2.99
N SER A 58 5.13 -5.35 4.03
CA SER A 58 5.67 -6.69 4.20
C SER A 58 4.59 -7.65 4.70
N VAL A 59 4.63 -8.90 4.24
CA VAL A 59 3.84 -10.00 4.82
C VAL A 59 4.67 -10.81 5.82
N ALA A 60 3.99 -11.52 6.73
CA ALA A 60 4.66 -12.39 7.70
C ALA A 60 5.55 -13.45 7.03
N ASP A 61 5.11 -13.98 5.88
CA ASP A 61 5.94 -14.80 4.99
C ASP A 61 6.72 -13.90 4.03
N ALA A 62 7.73 -13.21 4.58
CA ALA A 62 8.46 -12.14 3.90
C ALA A 62 9.26 -12.61 2.67
N LYS A 63 9.34 -13.93 2.43
CA LYS A 63 9.98 -14.53 1.27
C LYS A 63 9.01 -15.44 0.53
N ASP A 64 9.10 -15.50 -0.79
CA ASP A 64 8.38 -16.53 -1.55
C ASP A 64 9.05 -17.91 -1.44
N HIS A 65 8.48 -18.93 -2.08
CA HIS A 65 9.02 -20.30 -2.12
C HIS A 65 10.42 -20.41 -2.75
N HIS A 66 10.92 -19.32 -3.36
CA HIS A 66 12.26 -19.22 -3.95
C HIS A 66 13.20 -18.32 -3.12
N GLY A 67 12.77 -17.88 -1.93
CA GLY A 67 13.57 -17.05 -1.04
C GLY A 67 13.63 -15.57 -1.41
N ARG A 68 12.83 -15.11 -2.38
CA ARG A 68 12.80 -13.72 -2.84
C ARG A 68 11.92 -12.88 -1.92
N ALA A 69 12.38 -11.68 -1.57
CA ALA A 69 11.61 -10.76 -0.75
C ALA A 69 10.25 -10.43 -1.38
N LYS A 70 9.19 -10.44 -0.56
CA LYS A 70 7.82 -10.23 -1.01
C LYS A 70 7.23 -8.98 -0.39
N LEU A 71 6.74 -8.09 -1.26
CA LEU A 71 5.93 -6.94 -0.90
C LEU A 71 4.53 -7.11 -1.49
N VAL A 72 3.51 -6.67 -0.76
CA VAL A 72 2.11 -6.72 -1.20
C VAL A 72 1.44 -5.38 -0.99
N PHE A 73 0.34 -5.14 -1.71
CA PHE A 73 -0.55 -4.03 -1.38
C PHE A 73 -1.23 -4.28 -0.04
N PRO A 74 -1.57 -3.22 0.72
CA PRO A 74 -2.43 -3.34 1.87
C PRO A 74 -3.71 -4.12 1.53
N PRO A 75 -4.31 -4.80 2.51
CA PRO A 75 -5.62 -5.42 2.33
C PRO A 75 -6.62 -4.42 1.73
N PRO A 76 -7.58 -4.85 0.90
CA PRO A 76 -8.58 -3.99 0.26
C PRO A 76 -9.64 -3.51 1.27
N LEU A 77 -9.19 -2.86 2.34
CA LEU A 77 -9.96 -2.26 3.40
C LEU A 77 -9.81 -0.74 3.28
N GLY A 78 -10.86 0.02 3.62
CA GLY A 78 -10.77 1.49 3.61
C GLY A 78 -9.85 2.00 4.72
N GLY A 79 -8.76 2.68 4.39
CA GLY A 79 -7.80 3.16 5.39
C GLY A 79 -6.98 4.36 4.92
N THR A 80 -6.10 4.82 5.79
CA THR A 80 -5.28 6.03 5.60
C THR A 80 -3.80 5.71 5.78
N TYR A 81 -2.95 6.33 4.96
CA TYR A 81 -1.52 6.32 5.19
C TYR A 81 -1.13 7.44 6.14
N GLU A 82 -0.45 7.10 7.21
CA GLU A 82 -0.12 8.03 8.30
C GLU A 82 1.37 7.91 8.62
N ARG A 83 2.02 9.06 8.83
CA ARG A 83 3.40 9.08 9.33
C ARG A 83 3.36 8.76 10.82
N VAL A 84 4.18 7.80 11.24
CA VAL A 84 4.40 7.51 12.65
C VAL A 84 5.19 8.69 13.21
N SER A 85 4.53 9.55 13.97
CA SER A 85 5.22 10.51 14.82
C SER A 85 6.02 9.70 15.84
N HIS A 86 7.36 9.80 15.79
CA HIS A 86 8.17 9.40 16.93
C HIS A 86 7.58 10.10 18.17
N PRO A 87 7.33 9.41 19.29
CA PRO A 87 7.15 10.14 20.53
C PRO A 87 8.40 11.03 20.67
N ALA A 88 8.19 12.34 20.82
CA ALA A 88 9.29 13.23 21.17
C ALA A 88 10.02 12.56 22.32
N SER A 89 11.32 12.28 22.14
CA SER A 89 12.16 11.67 23.15
C SER A 89 11.82 12.33 24.49
N GLU A 90 11.20 11.59 25.40
CA GLU A 90 11.18 11.99 26.79
C GLU A 90 12.65 12.07 27.17
N THR A 91 13.13 13.30 27.30
CA THR A 91 14.47 13.57 27.81
C THR A 91 14.60 12.84 29.14
N PRO A 92 15.60 11.96 29.33
CA PRO A 92 15.83 11.39 30.65
C PRO A 92 16.10 12.57 31.59
N TYR A 93 15.40 12.61 32.72
CA TYR A 93 15.53 13.62 33.76
C TYR A 93 17.02 13.85 34.11
N ASP A 94 17.37 15.13 34.30
CA ASP A 94 18.69 15.67 34.68
C ASP A 94 19.39 14.90 35.82
#